data_AF-A0A9E3H981-F1
#
_entry.id   AF-A0A9E3H981-F1
#
_cell.length_a   1.000
_cell.length_b   1.000
_cell.length_c   1.000
_cell.angle_alpha   90.00
_cell.angle_beta   90.00
_cell.angle_gamma   90.00
#
_symmetry.space_group_name_H-M   'P 1'
#
loop_
_entity.id
_entity.type
_entity.pdbx_description
1 polymer ?
#
loop_
_entity_poly.entity_id
_entity_poly.type
_entity_poly.pdbx_seq_one_letter_code
_entity_poly.pdbx_strand_id
1 'polypeptide(L)'
;MDYDRQVLPEENHSVLEIAHSYLLNSVAAKANEIDSDPNTLMQALQELGDLDLLALRIPHDWGGKGVSEDTFSKFQELVARYSGALAFLQTQHQSAAAMLVASSNISLKQEYLPRISKGEVLLGIGFSQLRRVGEPLTLAKPVSGGYQLDGVVPWVTGWGIFDDFIIAATLPDGCAVFGVVPFRETYQNSESKITLTSPAQLAAMTSTNTVTANLSNYFLPQEYVVSMKPAGWIHENDKNNVLRATFLATGCAFAGLDIIESVVYTKSLPAIAHALTAFQQELNQCRTEIRQTQKNTHAQLSEKLQLRAWAIDLATRIAHAAVTVSSGAANYLHHPAQRVYREALVFTVTGQTNAVMEATLERLSRGWGNGGQGGENSYLFSQSKVIQPKSITYSRVIHLSHVIDTDIPQWEGDPLVEFETVAEIEKDGYFLRRFSLGEHSATHINASKSFYYAGVGIDQYPAESLVVPAVVINIQEQVKINSDYTFNVADILEWEEQYGKITSKTVVLLYTGWQEKWCDRTAFMNPDSQGNMHFPAFGSDATEFLLNERHIAGVGIDTHGVDSGQDTTFTTNCLVLEKPRIVLENLTNLDQLPPKGVTLVIGILRLRDGSGSPAGVMALIN
;
A
#
# COMPACT_ATOMS: atom_id res chain seq x y z
N MET A 1 36.86 -68.45 12.09
CA MET A 1 35.41 -68.49 12.34
C MET A 1 35.13 -67.29 13.24
N ASP A 2 35.15 -66.03 12.79
CA ASP A 2 34.49 -65.41 11.64
C ASP A 2 33.03 -65.84 11.49
N TYR A 3 32.12 -65.05 12.06
CA TYR A 3 31.08 -64.31 11.31
C TYR A 3 30.34 -63.31 12.23
N ASP A 4 30.13 -62.10 11.69
CA ASP A 4 29.20 -61.02 12.09
C ASP A 4 29.29 -60.34 13.46
N ARG A 5 30.20 -59.36 13.57
CA ARG A 5 29.85 -58.04 14.12
C ARG A 5 29.52 -57.12 12.94
N GLN A 6 28.26 -57.07 12.54
CA GLN A 6 27.78 -55.97 11.71
C GLN A 6 27.89 -54.68 12.52
N VAL A 7 28.81 -53.83 12.09
CA VAL A 7 28.80 -52.40 12.37
C VAL A 7 27.45 -51.87 11.85
N LEU A 8 26.56 -51.47 12.76
CA LEU A 8 25.36 -50.71 12.41
C LEU A 8 25.79 -49.43 11.69
N PRO A 9 25.16 -49.04 10.57
CA PRO A 9 25.51 -47.81 9.89
C PRO A 9 25.16 -46.61 10.78
N GLU A 10 26.03 -45.59 10.80
CA GLU A 10 25.73 -44.27 11.37
C GLU A 10 24.37 -43.79 10.82
N GLU A 11 23.37 -43.64 11.68
CA GLU A 11 22.06 -43.12 11.28
C GLU A 11 22.23 -41.66 10.84
N ASN A 12 22.26 -41.45 9.51
CA ASN A 12 22.22 -40.12 8.90
C ASN A 12 20.84 -39.48 9.12
N HIS A 13 20.61 -38.93 10.32
CA HIS A 13 19.41 -38.13 10.59
C HIS A 13 19.39 -36.87 9.73
N SER A 14 18.22 -36.56 9.18
CA SER A 14 17.99 -35.32 8.44
C SER A 14 18.08 -34.10 9.38
N VAL A 15 18.43 -32.94 8.82
CA VAL A 15 18.49 -31.65 9.54
C VAL A 15 17.20 -31.35 10.32
N LEU A 16 16.05 -31.71 9.77
CA LEU A 16 14.75 -31.49 10.42
C LEU A 16 14.51 -32.44 11.58
N GLU A 17 15.01 -33.67 11.54
CA GLU A 17 14.89 -34.63 12.65
C GLU A 17 15.78 -34.21 13.84
N ILE A 18 17.01 -33.77 13.55
CA ILE A 18 17.92 -33.22 14.57
C ILE A 18 17.28 -31.99 15.22
N ALA A 19 16.80 -31.04 14.40
CA ALA A 19 16.12 -29.85 14.90
C ALA A 19 14.88 -30.20 15.72
N HIS A 20 14.04 -31.12 15.26
CA HIS A 20 12.84 -31.53 15.98
C HIS A 20 13.16 -32.14 17.34
N SER A 21 14.13 -33.06 17.39
CA SER A 21 14.55 -33.70 18.64
C SER A 21 15.07 -32.68 19.65
N TYR A 22 15.95 -31.76 19.22
CA TYR A 22 16.47 -30.70 20.08
C TYR A 22 15.36 -29.76 20.57
N LEU A 23 14.50 -29.29 19.66
CA LEU A 23 13.45 -28.34 20.00
C LEU A 23 12.43 -28.94 20.97
N LEU A 24 12.03 -30.20 20.76
CA LEU A 24 11.10 -30.90 21.64
C LEU A 24 11.70 -31.18 23.01
N ASN A 25 12.93 -31.72 23.06
CA ASN A 25 13.53 -32.21 24.30
C ASN A 25 14.22 -31.13 25.13
N SER A 26 14.72 -30.07 24.49
CA SER A 26 15.52 -29.03 25.14
C SER A 26 14.86 -27.67 25.14
N VAL A 27 14.26 -27.23 24.04
CA VAL A 27 13.67 -25.86 23.94
C VAL A 27 12.29 -25.79 24.55
N ALA A 28 11.42 -26.77 24.30
CA ALA A 28 10.02 -26.76 24.73
C ALA A 28 9.86 -26.54 26.24
N ALA A 29 10.71 -27.19 27.05
CA ALA A 29 10.68 -27.12 28.51
C ALA A 29 11.03 -25.72 29.07
N LYS A 30 11.90 -24.97 28.36
CA LYS A 30 12.39 -23.64 28.77
C LYS A 30 11.84 -22.50 27.89
N ALA A 31 10.85 -22.76 27.04
CA ALA A 31 10.40 -21.81 26.03
C ALA A 31 9.86 -20.47 26.60
N ASN A 32 9.26 -20.47 27.79
CA ASN A 32 8.84 -19.23 28.47
C ASN A 32 10.02 -18.43 29.03
N GLU A 33 11.05 -19.13 29.51
CA GLU A 33 12.29 -18.50 29.97
C GLU A 33 13.04 -17.93 28.77
N ILE A 34 13.14 -18.66 27.67
CA ILE A 34 13.71 -18.17 26.40
C ILE A 34 13.01 -16.88 25.90
N ASP A 35 11.70 -16.70 26.11
CA ASP A 35 10.97 -15.47 25.70
C ASP A 35 11.36 -14.24 26.54
N SER A 36 11.84 -14.43 27.77
CA SER A 36 11.99 -13.35 28.77
C SER A 36 13.40 -13.14 29.29
N ASP A 37 14.26 -14.17 29.29
CA ASP A 37 15.65 -14.11 29.73
C ASP A 37 16.64 -14.19 28.54
N PRO A 38 17.42 -13.12 28.29
CA PRO A 38 18.43 -13.10 27.23
C PRO A 38 19.50 -14.19 27.33
N ASN A 39 19.90 -14.60 28.54
CA ASN A 39 20.95 -15.60 28.72
C ASN A 39 20.48 -16.99 28.26
N THR A 40 19.27 -17.36 28.64
CA THR A 40 18.65 -18.62 28.22
C THR A 40 18.41 -18.65 26.70
N LEU A 41 18.01 -17.52 26.10
CA LEU A 41 17.92 -17.38 24.64
C LEU A 41 19.29 -17.54 23.97
N MET A 42 20.33 -16.89 24.48
CA MET A 42 21.70 -17.00 23.96
C MET A 42 22.21 -18.45 24.04
N GLN A 43 21.96 -19.15 25.15
CA GLN A 43 22.31 -20.55 25.29
C GLN A 43 21.58 -21.42 24.25
N ALA A 44 20.28 -21.22 24.04
CA ALA A 44 19.53 -21.95 23.02
C ALA A 44 20.02 -21.65 21.59
N LEU A 45 20.46 -20.42 21.33
CA LEU A 45 21.07 -20.04 20.06
C LEU A 45 22.43 -20.73 19.85
N GLN A 46 23.26 -20.81 20.89
CA GLN A 46 24.53 -21.54 20.85
C GLN A 46 24.33 -23.04 20.62
N GLU A 47 23.35 -23.64 21.30
CA GLU A 47 22.99 -25.06 21.12
C GLU A 47 22.54 -25.34 19.67
N LEU A 48 21.87 -24.39 18.98
CA LEU A 48 21.64 -24.50 17.53
C LEU A 48 22.94 -24.46 16.73
N GLY A 49 23.92 -23.63 17.12
CA GLY A 49 25.25 -23.59 16.51
C GLY A 49 26.02 -24.90 16.66
N ASP A 50 26.00 -25.49 17.86
CA ASP A 50 26.67 -26.76 18.17
C ASP A 50 26.09 -27.94 17.35
N LEU A 51 24.83 -27.82 16.92
CA LEU A 51 24.14 -28.78 16.05
C LEU A 51 24.24 -28.43 14.55
N ASP A 52 25.00 -27.40 14.18
CA ASP A 52 25.11 -26.82 12.84
C ASP A 52 23.74 -26.38 12.25
N LEU A 53 22.82 -25.90 13.10
CA LEU A 53 21.47 -25.47 12.73
C LEU A 53 21.31 -23.94 12.64
N LEU A 54 22.36 -23.18 12.92
CA LEU A 54 22.27 -21.73 13.08
C LEU A 54 22.19 -20.95 11.75
N ALA A 55 22.92 -21.38 10.72
CA ALA A 55 22.94 -20.74 9.40
C ALA A 55 22.87 -21.74 8.24
N LEU A 56 21.83 -22.59 8.27
CA LEU A 56 21.60 -23.73 7.37
C LEU A 56 21.75 -23.47 5.86
N ARG A 57 21.46 -22.25 5.38
CA ARG A 57 21.49 -21.93 3.94
C ARG A 57 22.87 -21.52 3.42
N ILE A 58 23.88 -21.46 4.27
CA ILE A 58 25.25 -21.18 3.83
C ILE A 58 25.74 -22.34 2.96
N PRO A 59 26.35 -22.08 1.78
CA PRO A 59 26.89 -23.13 0.93
C PRO A 59 27.96 -23.98 1.62
N HIS A 60 28.12 -25.24 1.17
CA HIS A 60 29.11 -26.16 1.71
C HIS A 60 30.55 -25.64 1.65
N ASP A 61 30.91 -24.90 0.60
CA ASP A 61 32.25 -24.31 0.43
C ASP A 61 32.62 -23.31 1.53
N TRP A 62 31.62 -22.84 2.29
CA TRP A 62 31.78 -21.93 3.41
C TRP A 62 31.49 -22.59 4.77
N GLY A 63 31.45 -23.94 4.82
CA GLY A 63 31.20 -24.69 6.05
C GLY A 63 29.74 -24.75 6.49
N GLY A 64 28.79 -24.37 5.62
CA GLY A 64 27.36 -24.51 5.87
C GLY A 64 26.75 -25.81 5.36
N LYS A 65 25.46 -26.03 5.61
CA LYS A 65 24.71 -27.21 5.16
C LYS A 65 24.05 -27.05 3.78
N GLY A 66 24.06 -25.85 3.19
CA GLY A 66 23.54 -25.59 1.85
C GLY A 66 22.07 -25.96 1.65
N VAL A 67 21.25 -25.92 2.69
CA VAL A 67 19.89 -26.47 2.62
C VAL A 67 19.01 -25.68 1.64
N SER A 68 18.07 -26.39 1.01
CA SER A 68 17.10 -25.78 0.10
C SER A 68 16.15 -24.81 0.83
N GLU A 69 15.52 -23.91 0.08
CA GLU A 69 14.46 -23.03 0.60
C GLU A 69 13.30 -23.83 1.22
N ASP A 70 12.92 -24.97 0.62
CA ASP A 70 11.86 -25.84 1.15
C ASP A 70 12.25 -26.41 2.52
N THR A 71 13.45 -26.94 2.67
CA THR A 71 13.95 -27.46 3.96
C THR A 71 14.06 -26.32 4.99
N PHE A 72 14.59 -25.17 4.60
CA PHE A 72 14.71 -24.02 5.50
C PHE A 72 13.34 -23.52 5.99
N SER A 73 12.33 -23.44 5.11
CA SER A 73 10.99 -23.02 5.49
C SER A 73 10.34 -23.95 6.54
N LYS A 74 10.57 -25.26 6.42
CA LYS A 74 10.13 -26.26 7.39
C LYS A 74 10.86 -26.12 8.72
N PHE A 75 12.18 -25.86 8.68
CA PHE A 75 12.97 -25.58 9.88
C PHE A 75 12.47 -24.33 10.60
N GLN A 76 12.24 -23.23 9.86
CA GLN A 76 11.75 -21.97 10.43
C GLN A 76 10.37 -22.14 11.10
N GLU A 77 9.45 -22.87 10.46
CA GLU A 77 8.15 -23.24 11.04
C GLU A 77 8.31 -24.08 12.32
N LEU A 78 9.26 -25.02 12.32
CA LEU A 78 9.53 -25.89 13.44
C LEU A 78 10.10 -25.14 14.65
N VAL A 79 11.10 -24.27 14.45
CA VAL A 79 11.66 -23.47 15.55
C VAL A 79 10.58 -22.55 16.14
N ALA A 80 9.79 -21.90 15.30
CA ALA A 80 8.72 -20.98 15.74
C ALA A 80 7.59 -21.69 16.49
N ARG A 81 7.37 -22.99 16.26
CA ARG A 81 6.43 -23.81 17.05
C ARG A 81 6.88 -23.96 18.51
N TYR A 82 8.17 -24.05 18.76
CA TYR A 82 8.70 -24.31 20.11
C TYR A 82 9.15 -23.02 20.82
N SER A 83 9.72 -22.05 20.12
CA SER A 83 10.07 -20.73 20.66
C SER A 83 10.10 -19.66 19.56
N GLY A 84 9.24 -18.66 19.69
CA GLY A 84 9.20 -17.55 18.75
C GLY A 84 10.42 -16.64 18.86
N ALA A 85 10.91 -16.39 20.07
CA ALA A 85 12.13 -15.59 20.30
C ALA A 85 13.37 -16.22 19.65
N LEU A 86 13.56 -17.54 19.81
CA LEU A 86 14.65 -18.27 19.17
C LEU A 86 14.52 -18.26 17.64
N ALA A 87 13.32 -18.50 17.12
CA ALA A 87 13.06 -18.47 15.68
C ALA A 87 13.35 -17.09 15.08
N PHE A 88 12.93 -16.02 15.76
CA PHE A 88 13.15 -14.66 15.32
C PHE A 88 14.63 -14.33 15.27
N LEU A 89 15.38 -14.60 16.35
CA LEU A 89 16.80 -14.28 16.43
C LEU A 89 17.63 -15.11 15.44
N GLN A 90 17.35 -16.41 15.30
CA GLN A 90 17.99 -17.26 14.30
C GLN A 90 17.71 -16.77 12.86
N THR A 91 16.50 -16.29 12.59
CA THR A 91 16.14 -15.73 11.27
C THR A 91 16.95 -14.48 10.93
N GLN A 92 17.18 -13.60 11.91
CA GLN A 92 18.02 -12.40 11.73
C GLN A 92 19.45 -12.80 11.36
N HIS A 93 19.99 -13.79 12.07
CA HIS A 93 21.35 -14.30 11.86
C HIS A 93 21.52 -14.98 10.50
N GLN A 94 20.60 -15.87 10.13
CA GLN A 94 20.57 -16.49 8.81
C GLN A 94 20.44 -15.47 7.68
N SER A 95 19.71 -14.38 7.90
CA SER A 95 19.55 -13.29 6.92
C SER A 95 20.87 -12.54 6.71
N ALA A 96 21.61 -12.25 7.79
CA ALA A 96 22.92 -11.64 7.70
C ALA A 96 23.91 -12.53 6.92
N ALA A 97 23.92 -13.83 7.23
CA ALA A 97 24.69 -14.82 6.49
C ALA A 97 24.35 -14.85 4.99
N ALA A 98 23.06 -14.81 4.63
CA ALA A 98 22.62 -14.81 3.24
C ALA A 98 23.08 -13.55 2.49
N MET A 99 23.11 -12.39 3.15
CA MET A 99 23.61 -11.15 2.58
C MET A 99 25.12 -11.20 2.33
N LEU A 100 25.89 -11.79 3.26
CA LEU A 100 27.31 -12.04 3.08
C LEU A 100 27.57 -13.01 1.93
N VAL A 101 26.83 -14.12 1.83
CA VAL A 101 26.94 -15.06 0.71
C VAL A 101 26.70 -14.37 -0.64
N ALA A 102 25.71 -13.47 -0.72
CA ALA A 102 25.37 -12.72 -1.92
C ALA A 102 26.32 -11.54 -2.22
N SER A 103 27.21 -11.18 -1.29
CA SER A 103 28.16 -10.08 -1.45
C SER A 103 29.20 -10.35 -2.56
N SER A 104 29.76 -9.30 -3.15
CA SER A 104 30.98 -9.41 -3.97
C SER A 104 32.27 -9.23 -3.16
N ASN A 105 32.18 -8.89 -1.87
CA ASN A 105 33.31 -8.67 -0.98
C ASN A 105 33.86 -10.01 -0.47
N ILE A 106 34.95 -10.48 -1.09
CA ILE A 106 35.57 -11.77 -0.79
C ILE A 106 36.20 -11.78 0.62
N SER A 107 36.81 -10.67 1.04
CA SER A 107 37.44 -10.55 2.35
C SER A 107 36.43 -10.75 3.48
N LEU A 108 35.27 -10.08 3.41
CA LEU A 108 34.20 -10.31 4.39
C LEU A 108 33.66 -11.74 4.38
N LYS A 109 33.52 -12.35 3.19
CA LYS A 109 33.10 -13.76 3.11
C LYS A 109 34.07 -14.68 3.83
N GLN A 110 35.37 -14.50 3.61
CA GLN A 110 36.43 -15.29 4.24
C GLN A 110 36.50 -15.07 5.75
N GLU A 111 36.25 -13.85 6.21
CA GLU A 111 36.28 -13.51 7.63
C GLU A 111 35.07 -14.08 8.39
N TYR A 112 33.85 -13.94 7.86
CA TYR A 112 32.62 -14.25 8.58
C TYR A 112 32.06 -15.64 8.29
N LEU A 113 31.96 -16.06 7.03
CA LEU A 113 31.14 -17.23 6.67
C LEU A 113 31.62 -18.57 7.28
N PRO A 114 32.94 -18.85 7.42
CA PRO A 114 33.39 -20.09 8.08
C PRO A 114 33.01 -20.18 9.56
N ARG A 115 32.80 -19.03 10.23
CA ARG A 115 32.61 -18.90 11.68
C ARG A 115 31.12 -18.76 12.07
N ILE A 116 30.31 -18.26 11.14
CA ILE A 116 28.90 -17.91 11.39
C ILE A 116 28.02 -19.16 11.58
N SER A 117 28.26 -20.27 10.86
CA SER A 117 27.42 -21.48 10.94
C SER A 117 27.43 -22.15 12.32
N LYS A 118 28.55 -22.02 13.05
CA LYS A 118 28.77 -22.61 14.38
C LYS A 118 28.51 -21.62 15.53
N GLY A 119 28.17 -20.37 15.19
CA GLY A 119 27.99 -19.32 16.19
C GLY A 119 29.30 -18.78 16.79
N GLU A 120 30.46 -19.05 16.18
CA GLU A 120 31.74 -18.44 16.60
C GLU A 120 31.80 -16.92 16.33
N VAL A 121 30.92 -16.45 15.45
CA VAL A 121 30.57 -15.04 15.25
C VAL A 121 29.06 -14.97 15.10
N LEU A 122 28.41 -14.10 15.87
CA LEU A 122 26.99 -13.86 15.80
C LEU A 122 26.71 -12.49 15.17
N LEU A 123 26.08 -12.51 13.99
CA LEU A 123 25.79 -11.31 13.21
C LEU A 123 24.29 -11.07 13.07
N GLY A 124 23.83 -9.84 13.30
CA GLY A 124 22.44 -9.42 13.10
C GLY A 124 22.20 -8.57 11.84
N ILE A 125 21.00 -8.01 11.73
CA ILE A 125 20.63 -7.05 10.67
C ILE A 125 19.86 -5.85 11.24
N GLY A 126 20.04 -4.68 10.61
CA GLY A 126 19.40 -3.41 10.99
C GLY A 126 19.20 -2.49 9.79
N PHE A 127 18.16 -2.74 8.99
CA PHE A 127 17.86 -1.95 7.78
C PHE A 127 16.37 -1.68 7.56
N SER A 128 15.54 -1.86 8.59
CA SER A 128 14.08 -1.67 8.49
C SER A 128 13.69 -0.25 8.10
N GLN A 129 14.50 0.76 8.46
CA GLN A 129 14.33 2.16 8.10
C GLN A 129 14.29 2.42 6.60
N LEU A 130 14.89 1.56 5.77
CA LEU A 130 14.82 1.71 4.32
C LEU A 130 13.41 1.55 3.75
N ARG A 131 12.49 0.91 4.50
CA ARG A 131 11.09 0.75 4.07
C ARG A 131 10.27 2.02 4.21
N ARG A 132 10.78 3.04 4.91
CA ARG A 132 10.09 4.30 5.13
C ARG A 132 10.08 5.12 3.83
N VAL A 133 8.93 5.71 3.52
CA VAL A 133 8.78 6.67 2.42
C VAL A 133 9.11 8.07 2.92
N GLY A 134 9.80 8.87 2.11
CA GLY A 134 10.20 10.24 2.41
C GLY A 134 11.69 10.34 2.78
N GLU A 135 12.02 11.35 3.60
CA GLU A 135 13.39 11.60 4.04
C GLU A 135 14.02 10.36 4.73
N PRO A 136 15.19 9.88 4.27
CA PRO A 136 15.86 8.73 4.87
C PRO A 136 16.27 8.99 6.32
N LEU A 137 16.05 8.01 7.20
CA LEU A 137 16.48 8.11 8.61
C LEU A 137 17.98 7.87 8.80
N THR A 138 18.64 7.22 7.85
CA THR A 138 20.09 6.94 7.91
C THR A 138 20.68 7.25 6.54
N LEU A 139 21.63 8.18 6.52
CA LEU A 139 22.30 8.67 5.32
C LEU A 139 23.73 8.15 5.26
N ALA A 140 24.21 7.91 4.04
CA ALA A 140 25.59 7.62 3.74
C ALA A 140 26.17 8.71 2.83
N LYS A 141 27.30 9.28 3.22
CA LYS A 141 28.09 10.20 2.40
C LYS A 141 29.35 9.49 1.92
N PRO A 142 29.60 9.37 0.61
CA PRO A 142 30.87 8.85 0.09
C PRO A 142 32.04 9.72 0.56
N VAL A 143 33.09 9.09 1.08
CA VAL A 143 34.34 9.75 1.50
C VAL A 143 35.54 8.90 1.08
N SER A 144 36.76 9.42 1.26
CA SER A 144 37.97 8.64 0.94
C SER A 144 38.02 7.36 1.78
N GLY A 145 38.12 6.21 1.12
CA GLY A 145 38.24 4.90 1.76
C GLY A 145 36.94 4.27 2.25
N GLY A 146 35.77 4.87 2.03
CA GLY A 146 34.49 4.29 2.45
C GLY A 146 33.34 5.30 2.50
N TYR A 147 32.53 5.21 3.55
CA TYR A 147 31.32 6.02 3.72
C TYR A 147 31.25 6.60 5.12
N GLN A 148 30.72 7.81 5.25
CA GLN A 148 30.35 8.40 6.53
C GLN A 148 28.85 8.22 6.73
N LEU A 149 28.46 7.52 7.79
CA LEU A 149 27.08 7.20 8.12
C LEU A 149 26.56 8.14 9.21
N ASP A 150 25.36 8.67 9.01
CA ASP A 150 24.70 9.54 9.98
C ASP A 150 23.20 9.24 10.06
N GLY A 151 22.64 9.20 11.27
CA GLY A 151 21.21 9.03 11.50
C GLY A 151 20.85 7.88 12.43
N VAL A 152 19.64 7.32 12.26
CA VAL A 152 19.01 6.42 13.24
C VAL A 152 18.51 5.14 12.59
N VAL A 153 18.85 4.00 13.20
CA VAL A 153 18.31 2.67 12.89
C VAL A 153 17.37 2.25 14.02
N PRO A 154 16.03 2.35 13.84
CA PRO A 154 15.09 2.23 14.96
C PRO A 154 15.02 0.84 15.61
N TRP A 155 15.17 -0.21 14.81
CA TRP A 155 14.94 -1.58 15.23
C TRP A 155 16.16 -2.46 14.91
N VAL A 156 17.04 -2.64 15.89
CA VAL A 156 18.16 -3.58 15.84
C VAL A 156 18.00 -4.59 16.97
N THR A 157 17.70 -5.84 16.61
CA THR A 157 17.46 -6.95 17.55
C THR A 157 18.73 -7.75 17.77
N GLY A 158 18.93 -8.26 19.00
CA GLY A 158 20.06 -9.08 19.40
C GLY A 158 21.12 -8.34 20.21
N TRP A 159 20.77 -7.21 20.83
CA TRP A 159 21.72 -6.44 21.64
C TRP A 159 22.25 -7.25 22.83
N GLY A 160 23.57 -7.31 22.97
CA GLY A 160 24.24 -8.15 23.97
C GLY A 160 24.30 -9.64 23.61
N ILE A 161 23.81 -10.03 22.42
CA ILE A 161 23.88 -11.41 21.91
C ILE A 161 24.72 -11.47 20.62
N PHE A 162 24.47 -10.56 19.69
CA PHE A 162 25.21 -10.44 18.44
C PHE A 162 26.44 -9.54 18.61
N ASP A 163 27.56 -9.93 18.00
CA ASP A 163 28.82 -9.19 18.00
C ASP A 163 28.74 -7.94 17.11
N ASP A 164 28.15 -8.12 15.93
CA ASP A 164 28.06 -7.14 14.85
C ASP A 164 26.64 -7.14 14.24
N PHE A 165 26.34 -6.15 13.41
CA PHE A 165 25.14 -6.20 12.55
C PHE A 165 25.37 -5.56 11.19
N ILE A 166 24.63 -6.03 10.19
CA ILE A 166 24.60 -5.41 8.87
C ILE A 166 23.62 -4.25 8.88
N ILE A 167 24.13 -3.02 8.78
CA ILE A 167 23.37 -1.79 8.63
C ILE A 167 23.13 -1.47 7.15
N ALA A 168 22.12 -0.65 6.87
CA ALA A 168 21.98 0.03 5.59
C ALA A 168 21.76 1.54 5.74
N ALA A 169 22.27 2.31 4.79
CA ALA A 169 22.14 3.76 4.76
C ALA A 169 21.94 4.25 3.31
N THR A 170 21.14 5.30 3.14
CA THR A 170 20.76 5.85 1.84
C THR A 170 21.79 6.87 1.35
N LEU A 171 22.22 6.72 0.11
CA LEU A 171 23.12 7.63 -0.60
C LEU A 171 22.35 8.82 -1.19
N PRO A 172 23.02 9.94 -1.56
CA PRO A 172 22.36 11.11 -2.13
C PRO A 172 21.58 10.85 -3.42
N ASP A 173 21.94 9.82 -4.17
CA ASP A 173 21.26 9.37 -5.40
C ASP A 173 20.08 8.42 -5.14
N GLY A 174 19.77 8.14 -3.87
CA GLY A 174 18.71 7.22 -3.45
C GLY A 174 19.12 5.75 -3.39
N CYS A 175 20.33 5.37 -3.85
CA CYS A 175 20.85 4.02 -3.65
C CYS A 175 21.08 3.73 -2.16
N ALA A 176 21.26 2.46 -1.79
CA ALA A 176 21.56 2.07 -0.41
C ALA A 176 22.88 1.32 -0.33
N VAL A 177 23.76 1.73 0.58
CA VAL A 177 24.96 0.99 0.95
C VAL A 177 24.66 0.12 2.18
N PHE A 178 25.10 -1.13 2.15
CA PHE A 178 25.03 -2.07 3.26
C PHE A 178 26.44 -2.36 3.76
N GLY A 179 26.64 -2.35 5.07
CA GLY A 179 27.95 -2.59 5.69
C GLY A 179 27.84 -3.29 7.02
N VAL A 180 28.91 -3.98 7.43
CA VAL A 180 29.03 -4.55 8.77
C VAL A 180 29.51 -3.46 9.73
N VAL A 181 28.83 -3.32 10.86
CA VAL A 181 29.23 -2.41 11.94
C VAL A 181 29.18 -3.12 13.30
N PRO A 182 30.00 -2.70 14.28
CA PRO A 182 29.97 -3.27 15.61
C PRO A 182 28.61 -3.12 16.26
N PHE A 183 28.07 -4.20 16.82
CA PHE A 183 26.89 -4.10 17.67
C PHE A 183 27.37 -3.86 19.10
N ARG A 184 27.90 -2.65 19.32
CA ARG A 184 28.35 -2.09 20.61
C ARG A 184 28.59 -0.60 20.48
N GLU A 185 28.53 0.10 21.60
CA GLU A 185 28.97 1.49 21.63
C GLU A 185 30.40 1.58 21.12
N THR A 186 30.59 2.41 20.11
CA THR A 186 31.86 2.52 19.39
C THR A 186 32.16 3.98 19.15
N TYR A 187 33.38 4.41 19.48
CA TYR A 187 33.85 5.78 19.31
C TYR A 187 35.15 5.72 18.51
N GLN A 188 35.13 6.17 17.26
CA GLN A 188 36.33 6.22 16.42
C GLN A 188 37.14 7.51 16.70
N ASN A 189 36.43 8.58 17.09
CA ASN A 189 36.98 9.85 17.57
C ASN A 189 35.88 10.63 18.32
N SER A 190 36.11 11.92 18.61
CA SER A 190 35.15 12.76 19.37
C SER A 190 33.81 13.00 18.66
N GLU A 191 33.77 12.89 17.34
CA GLU A 191 32.59 13.21 16.51
C GLU A 191 32.00 11.97 15.81
N SER A 192 32.78 10.90 15.67
CA SER A 192 32.39 9.64 15.02
C SER A 192 32.06 8.56 16.05
N LYS A 193 30.79 8.17 16.11
CA LYS A 193 30.31 7.16 17.07
C LYS A 193 29.07 6.40 16.64
N ILE A 194 28.90 5.22 17.23
CA ILE A 194 27.66 4.46 17.34
C ILE A 194 27.25 4.45 18.81
N THR A 195 26.04 4.87 19.12
CA THR A 195 25.44 4.72 20.45
C THR A 195 24.13 3.94 20.36
N LEU A 196 23.79 3.21 21.41
CA LEU A 196 22.61 2.36 21.45
C LEU A 196 21.71 2.77 22.62
N THR A 197 20.39 2.69 22.43
CA THR A 197 19.46 2.90 23.53
C THR A 197 19.47 1.71 24.49
N SER A 198 18.85 1.88 25.66
CA SER A 198 18.43 0.72 26.45
C SER A 198 17.48 -0.18 25.63
N PRO A 199 17.42 -1.50 25.91
CA PRO A 199 16.45 -2.40 25.30
C PRO A 199 15.02 -1.88 25.41
N ALA A 200 14.27 -1.99 24.31
CA ALA A 200 12.86 -1.62 24.24
C ALA A 200 12.01 -2.55 25.11
N GLN A 201 11.00 -1.99 25.79
CA GLN A 201 10.02 -2.77 26.54
C GLN A 201 8.96 -3.32 25.58
N LEU A 202 9.29 -4.44 24.93
CA LEU A 202 8.41 -5.10 23.97
C LEU A 202 7.31 -5.91 24.67
N ALA A 203 6.18 -6.12 23.99
CA ALA A 203 5.09 -6.95 24.50
C ALA A 203 5.42 -8.45 24.50
N ALA A 204 6.34 -8.89 23.66
CA ALA A 204 6.79 -10.29 23.55
C ALA A 204 8.25 -10.35 23.11
N MET A 205 8.85 -11.54 23.24
CA MET A 205 10.23 -11.81 22.85
C MET A 205 11.20 -10.80 23.45
N THR A 206 10.98 -10.42 24.72
CA THR A 206 11.74 -9.36 25.39
C THR A 206 13.21 -9.74 25.54
N SER A 207 13.49 -11.05 25.65
CA SER A 207 14.85 -11.61 25.67
C SER A 207 15.68 -11.29 24.42
N THR A 208 15.04 -10.95 23.29
CA THR A 208 15.74 -10.64 22.04
C THR A 208 16.47 -9.31 22.06
N ASN A 209 16.28 -8.49 23.12
CA ASN A 209 16.97 -7.22 23.34
C ASN A 209 17.03 -6.34 22.09
N THR A 210 15.88 -5.76 21.72
CA THR A 210 15.82 -4.83 20.58
C THR A 210 16.12 -3.40 21.02
N VAL A 211 17.04 -2.73 20.33
CA VAL A 211 17.47 -1.34 20.60
C VAL A 211 17.37 -0.47 19.36
N THR A 212 17.46 0.84 19.55
CA THR A 212 17.72 1.81 18.49
C THR A 212 19.21 2.12 18.43
N ALA A 213 19.81 2.07 17.24
CA ALA A 213 21.18 2.50 17.01
C ALA A 213 21.21 3.92 16.43
N ASN A 214 22.02 4.79 17.03
CA ASN A 214 22.27 6.15 16.57
C ASN A 214 23.70 6.25 16.06
N LEU A 215 23.86 6.75 14.85
CA LEU A 215 25.14 6.97 14.20
C LEU A 215 25.36 8.46 14.07
N SER A 216 26.51 8.93 14.53
CA SER A 216 26.96 10.31 14.30
C SER A 216 28.28 10.23 13.56
N ASN A 217 28.30 10.67 12.31
CA ASN A 217 29.51 10.70 11.47
C ASN A 217 30.35 9.41 11.47
N TYR A 218 29.72 8.24 11.60
CA TYR A 218 30.44 6.97 11.72
C TYR A 218 31.12 6.60 10.41
N PHE A 219 32.44 6.40 10.42
CA PHE A 219 33.15 5.98 9.21
C PHE A 219 33.02 4.46 9.03
N LEU A 220 32.34 4.06 7.97
CA LEU A 220 32.26 2.68 7.46
C LEU A 220 33.37 2.49 6.41
N PRO A 221 34.44 1.73 6.71
CA PRO A 221 35.50 1.46 5.76
C PRO A 221 35.02 0.59 4.58
N GLN A 222 35.64 0.78 3.41
CA GLN A 222 35.28 0.07 2.18
C GLN A 222 35.37 -1.46 2.33
N GLU A 223 36.32 -1.96 3.12
CA GLU A 223 36.48 -3.38 3.42
C GLU A 223 35.31 -3.99 4.19
N TYR A 224 34.53 -3.17 4.92
CA TYR A 224 33.33 -3.60 5.65
C TYR A 224 32.02 -3.39 4.86
N VAL A 225 32.10 -2.92 3.61
CA VAL A 225 30.92 -2.80 2.73
C VAL A 225 30.52 -4.18 2.23
N VAL A 226 29.27 -4.57 2.53
CA VAL A 226 28.66 -5.83 2.12
C VAL A 226 28.13 -5.73 0.69
N SER A 227 27.37 -4.68 0.37
CA SER A 227 26.85 -4.49 -0.99
C SER A 227 26.29 -3.08 -1.18
N MET A 228 26.04 -2.71 -2.43
CA MET A 228 25.18 -1.57 -2.78
C MET A 228 23.93 -2.08 -3.48
N LYS A 229 22.80 -1.42 -3.23
CA LYS A 229 21.51 -1.73 -3.84
C LYS A 229 20.94 -0.48 -4.51
N PRO A 230 20.26 -0.62 -5.67
CA PRO A 230 19.64 0.51 -6.34
C PRO A 230 18.51 1.11 -5.51
N ALA A 231 18.14 2.35 -5.82
CA ALA A 231 16.99 3.02 -5.21
C ALA A 231 15.72 2.15 -5.32
N GLY A 232 14.94 2.08 -4.24
CA GLY A 232 13.71 1.29 -4.17
C GLY A 232 13.88 -0.23 -4.08
N TRP A 233 15.11 -0.76 -4.05
CA TRP A 233 15.38 -2.20 -4.00
C TRP A 233 14.62 -2.93 -2.89
N ILE A 234 14.53 -2.34 -1.70
CA ILE A 234 13.88 -2.98 -0.54
C ILE A 234 12.39 -3.25 -0.81
N HIS A 235 11.71 -2.36 -1.54
CA HIS A 235 10.29 -2.52 -1.86
C HIS A 235 10.07 -3.64 -2.88
N GLU A 236 10.94 -3.75 -3.89
CA GLU A 236 10.90 -4.87 -4.84
C GLU A 236 11.28 -6.20 -4.17
N ASN A 237 12.29 -6.17 -3.27
CA ASN A 237 12.67 -7.34 -2.49
C ASN A 237 11.51 -7.81 -1.59
N ASP A 238 10.77 -6.91 -0.96
CA ASP A 238 9.62 -7.27 -0.13
C ASP A 238 8.50 -7.90 -0.95
N LYS A 239 8.20 -7.39 -2.16
CA LYS A 239 7.21 -7.99 -3.09
C LYS A 239 7.58 -9.42 -3.48
N ASN A 240 8.88 -9.68 -3.68
CA ASN A 240 9.37 -11.01 -4.06
C ASN A 240 9.36 -12.02 -2.91
N ASN A 241 9.43 -11.55 -1.66
CA ASN A 241 9.65 -12.39 -0.49
C ASN A 241 8.48 -12.42 0.51
N VAL A 242 7.28 -11.97 0.10
CA VAL A 242 6.07 -11.86 0.93
C VAL A 242 5.80 -13.12 1.78
N LEU A 243 5.98 -14.31 1.20
CA LEU A 243 5.65 -15.58 1.87
C LEU A 243 6.72 -16.07 2.87
N ARG A 244 7.94 -15.51 2.90
CA ARG A 244 9.01 -16.03 3.77
C ARG A 244 8.68 -15.92 5.25
N ALA A 245 8.08 -14.80 5.67
CA ALA A 245 7.72 -14.60 7.08
C ALA A 245 6.50 -15.41 7.52
N THR A 246 5.77 -16.03 6.58
CA THR A 246 4.59 -16.83 6.86
C THR A 246 4.91 -18.05 7.74
N PHE A 247 6.09 -18.66 7.58
CA PHE A 247 6.47 -19.85 8.32
C PHE A 247 6.63 -19.60 9.83
N LEU A 248 6.96 -18.37 10.24
CA LEU A 248 6.94 -18.00 11.66
C LEU A 248 5.51 -18.00 12.23
N ALA A 249 4.56 -17.44 11.47
CA ALA A 249 3.16 -17.40 11.87
C ALA A 249 2.54 -18.80 11.89
N THR A 250 2.80 -19.64 10.89
CA THR A 250 2.28 -21.03 10.89
C THR A 250 2.93 -21.89 11.96
N GLY A 251 4.21 -21.67 12.30
CA GLY A 251 4.86 -22.30 13.45
C GLY A 251 4.19 -21.92 14.77
N CYS A 252 3.97 -20.61 14.98
CA CYS A 252 3.22 -20.10 16.12
C CYS A 252 1.79 -20.66 16.21
N ALA A 253 1.11 -20.83 15.07
CA ALA A 253 -0.19 -21.47 15.01
C ALA A 253 -0.12 -22.94 15.51
N PHE A 254 0.89 -23.72 15.10
CA PHE A 254 1.09 -25.06 15.66
C PHE A 254 1.34 -25.04 17.17
N ALA A 255 2.10 -24.08 17.68
CA ALA A 255 2.32 -23.94 19.13
C ALA A 255 0.99 -23.79 19.89
N GLY A 256 0.05 -23.03 19.31
CA GLY A 256 -1.30 -22.90 19.86
C GLY A 256 -2.11 -24.20 19.76
N LEU A 257 -2.00 -24.94 18.65
CA LEU A 257 -2.64 -26.26 18.50
C LEU A 257 -2.14 -27.27 19.53
N ASP A 258 -0.84 -27.31 19.82
CA ASP A 258 -0.25 -28.21 20.82
C ASP A 258 -0.85 -27.98 22.21
N ILE A 259 -1.07 -26.72 22.56
CA ILE A 259 -1.73 -26.35 23.82
C ILE A 259 -3.18 -26.82 23.82
N ILE A 260 -3.93 -26.57 22.73
CA ILE A 260 -5.32 -27.02 22.62
C ILE A 260 -5.41 -28.55 22.75
N GLU A 261 -4.53 -29.27 22.05
CA GLU A 261 -4.44 -30.73 22.09
C GLU A 261 -4.13 -31.24 23.51
N SER A 262 -3.18 -30.63 24.22
CA SER A 262 -2.88 -31.01 25.61
C SER A 262 -4.10 -30.87 26.54
N VAL A 263 -4.97 -29.89 26.27
CA VAL A 263 -6.17 -29.64 27.07
C VAL A 263 -7.30 -30.62 26.73
N VAL A 264 -7.37 -31.15 25.50
CA VAL A 264 -8.36 -32.19 25.13
C VAL A 264 -8.27 -33.40 26.06
N TYR A 265 -7.06 -33.81 26.46
CA TYR A 265 -6.85 -34.95 27.35
C TYR A 265 -7.23 -34.70 28.80
N THR A 266 -7.36 -33.43 29.21
CA THR A 266 -7.61 -33.05 30.61
C THR A 266 -9.01 -32.46 30.84
N LYS A 267 -9.68 -31.97 29.80
CA LYS A 267 -11.03 -31.40 29.87
C LYS A 267 -12.01 -32.14 28.97
N SER A 268 -13.06 -32.70 29.57
CA SER A 268 -14.15 -33.37 28.86
C SER A 268 -15.17 -32.38 28.26
N LEU A 269 -14.73 -31.53 27.33
CA LEU A 269 -15.60 -30.62 26.59
C LEU A 269 -15.46 -30.85 25.07
N PRO A 270 -16.45 -31.44 24.37
CA PRO A 270 -16.36 -31.80 22.95
C PRO A 270 -16.01 -30.63 22.02
N ALA A 271 -16.40 -29.41 22.38
CA ALA A 271 -16.08 -28.20 21.60
C ALA A 271 -14.57 -27.97 21.44
N ILE A 272 -13.74 -28.42 22.39
CA ILE A 272 -12.27 -28.29 22.32
C ILE A 272 -11.74 -29.19 21.20
N ALA A 273 -12.17 -30.45 21.16
CA ALA A 273 -11.77 -31.40 20.12
C ALA A 273 -12.25 -30.94 18.73
N HIS A 274 -13.48 -30.43 18.63
CA HIS A 274 -13.99 -29.87 17.37
C HIS A 274 -13.17 -28.67 16.89
N ALA A 275 -12.84 -27.73 17.79
CA ALA A 275 -12.01 -26.58 17.46
C ALA A 275 -10.61 -27.01 17.01
N LEU A 276 -9.99 -27.97 17.72
CA LEU A 276 -8.69 -28.55 17.34
C LEU A 276 -8.71 -29.09 15.91
N THR A 277 -9.69 -29.95 15.58
CA THR A 277 -9.81 -30.54 14.24
C THR A 277 -10.04 -29.47 13.18
N ALA A 278 -10.93 -28.50 13.42
CA ALA A 278 -11.22 -27.44 12.47
C ALA A 278 -9.98 -26.57 12.18
N PHE A 279 -9.27 -26.13 13.23
CA PHE A 279 -8.07 -25.32 13.07
C PHE A 279 -6.91 -26.10 12.45
N GLN A 280 -6.74 -27.39 12.77
CA GLN A 280 -5.75 -28.25 12.10
C GLN A 280 -6.02 -28.36 10.60
N GLN A 281 -7.27 -28.55 10.20
CA GLN A 281 -7.66 -28.61 8.79
C GLN A 281 -7.38 -27.28 8.08
N GLU A 282 -7.83 -26.16 8.65
CA GLU A 282 -7.64 -24.83 8.05
C GLU A 282 -6.14 -24.46 7.95
N LEU A 283 -5.35 -24.74 9.00
CA LEU A 283 -3.91 -24.50 8.99
C LEU A 283 -3.19 -25.36 7.93
N ASN A 284 -3.57 -26.64 7.81
CA ASN A 284 -3.00 -27.52 6.79
C ASN A 284 -3.34 -27.08 5.37
N GLN A 285 -4.56 -26.59 5.14
CA GLN A 285 -4.96 -26.01 3.87
C GLN A 285 -4.13 -24.77 3.55
N CYS A 286 -4.09 -23.79 4.46
CA CYS A 286 -3.29 -22.58 4.32
C CYS A 286 -1.83 -22.89 3.99
N ARG A 287 -1.20 -23.80 4.75
CA ARG A 287 0.18 -24.24 4.53
C ARG A 287 0.40 -24.91 3.17
N THR A 288 -0.58 -25.66 2.69
CA THR A 288 -0.51 -26.33 1.38
C THR A 288 -0.52 -25.29 0.27
N GLU A 289 -1.45 -24.34 0.31
CA GLU A 289 -1.55 -23.24 -0.64
C GLU A 289 -0.26 -22.40 -0.65
N ILE A 290 0.24 -21.97 0.52
CA ILE A 290 1.51 -21.23 0.64
C ILE A 290 2.66 -21.95 -0.07
N ARG A 291 2.80 -23.26 0.14
CA ARG A 291 3.88 -24.05 -0.46
C ARG A 291 3.69 -24.25 -1.97
N GLN A 292 2.46 -24.39 -2.44
CA GLN A 292 2.16 -24.46 -3.87
C GLN A 292 2.46 -23.13 -4.56
N THR A 293 1.98 -22.02 -4.01
CA THR A 293 2.23 -20.67 -4.51
C THR A 293 3.72 -20.31 -4.47
N GLN A 294 4.48 -20.76 -3.46
CA GLN A 294 5.93 -20.54 -3.41
C GLN A 294 6.70 -21.26 -4.52
N LYS A 295 6.19 -22.40 -5.00
CA LYS A 295 6.76 -23.13 -6.15
C LYS A 295 6.32 -22.55 -7.50
N ASN A 296 5.25 -21.76 -7.52
CA ASN A 296 4.71 -21.14 -8.72
C ASN A 296 5.38 -19.79 -9.01
N THR A 297 6.25 -19.75 -10.03
CA THR A 297 6.95 -18.54 -10.47
C THR A 297 6.02 -17.47 -11.05
N HIS A 298 4.81 -17.84 -11.46
CA HIS A 298 3.80 -16.93 -12.03
C HIS A 298 2.73 -16.47 -11.03
N ALA A 299 2.85 -16.88 -9.76
CA ALA A 299 1.91 -16.48 -8.72
C ALA A 299 1.83 -14.95 -8.57
N GLN A 300 0.59 -14.43 -8.57
CA GLN A 300 0.33 -13.00 -8.46
C GLN A 300 0.68 -12.48 -7.07
N LEU A 301 1.05 -11.20 -6.99
CA LEU A 301 1.37 -10.55 -5.70
C LEU A 301 0.16 -10.53 -4.76
N SER A 302 -1.04 -10.26 -5.28
CA SER A 302 -2.30 -10.25 -4.53
C SER A 302 -2.56 -11.60 -3.83
N GLU A 303 -2.36 -12.70 -4.53
CA GLU A 303 -2.47 -14.07 -3.99
C GLU A 303 -1.48 -14.27 -2.83
N LYS A 304 -0.21 -13.93 -3.01
CA LYS A 304 0.82 -14.04 -1.97
C LYS A 304 0.48 -13.21 -0.72
N LEU A 305 -0.05 -12.00 -0.92
CA LEU A 305 -0.47 -11.11 0.17
C LEU A 305 -1.64 -11.71 0.97
N GLN A 306 -2.64 -12.27 0.28
CA GLN A 306 -3.78 -12.92 0.93
C GLN A 306 -3.38 -14.18 1.71
N LEU A 307 -2.42 -14.96 1.20
CA LEU A 307 -1.87 -16.12 1.91
C LEU A 307 -1.06 -15.70 3.15
N ARG A 308 -0.26 -14.63 3.05
CA ARG A 308 0.44 -14.06 4.21
C ARG A 308 -0.55 -13.57 5.28
N ALA A 309 -1.60 -12.87 4.88
CA ALA A 309 -2.67 -12.44 5.77
C ALA A 309 -3.41 -13.62 6.42
N TRP A 310 -3.67 -14.69 5.66
CA TRP A 310 -4.31 -15.90 6.19
C TRP A 310 -3.49 -16.55 7.29
N ALA A 311 -2.18 -16.70 7.10
CA ALA A 311 -1.34 -17.27 8.14
C ALA A 311 -1.26 -16.41 9.42
N ILE A 312 -1.21 -15.08 9.28
CA ILE A 312 -1.23 -14.15 10.42
C ILE A 312 -2.53 -14.28 11.21
N ASP A 313 -3.66 -14.28 10.53
CA ASP A 313 -4.99 -14.46 11.13
C ASP A 313 -5.11 -15.82 11.84
N LEU A 314 -4.66 -16.91 11.19
CA LEU A 314 -4.66 -18.24 11.80
C LEU A 314 -3.81 -18.31 13.06
N ALA A 315 -2.59 -17.76 13.04
CA ALA A 315 -1.73 -17.71 14.23
C ALA A 315 -2.45 -17.01 15.39
N THR A 316 -3.09 -15.87 15.11
CA THR A 316 -3.82 -15.08 16.10
C THR A 316 -5.05 -15.82 16.64
N ARG A 317 -5.90 -16.38 15.76
CA ARG A 317 -7.12 -17.11 16.16
C ARG A 317 -6.80 -18.36 16.95
N ILE A 318 -5.81 -19.12 16.52
CA ILE A 318 -5.42 -20.36 17.20
C ILE A 318 -4.75 -20.05 18.54
N ALA A 319 -3.88 -19.04 18.62
CA ALA A 319 -3.30 -18.62 19.89
C ALA A 319 -4.38 -18.09 20.87
N HIS A 320 -5.38 -17.35 20.37
CA HIS A 320 -6.52 -16.93 21.18
C HIS A 320 -7.38 -18.12 21.65
N ALA A 321 -7.56 -19.13 20.80
CA ALA A 321 -8.21 -20.39 21.20
C ALA A 321 -7.39 -21.13 22.28
N ALA A 322 -6.06 -21.15 22.17
CA ALA A 322 -5.18 -21.70 23.19
C ALA A 322 -5.33 -20.98 24.55
N VAL A 323 -5.45 -19.64 24.54
CA VAL A 323 -5.78 -18.85 25.74
C VAL A 323 -7.16 -19.25 26.29
N THR A 324 -8.16 -19.36 25.42
CA THR A 324 -9.54 -19.70 25.80
C THR A 324 -9.63 -21.05 26.51
N VAL A 325 -9.04 -22.09 25.93
CA VAL A 325 -9.07 -23.45 26.50
C VAL A 325 -8.24 -23.55 27.79
N SER A 326 -7.24 -22.69 27.96
CA SER A 326 -6.42 -22.58 29.18
C SER A 326 -7.11 -21.79 30.30
N SER A 327 -8.20 -21.06 29.99
CA SER A 327 -9.00 -20.30 30.95
C SER A 327 -8.15 -19.27 31.72
N GLY A 328 -8.49 -18.95 32.98
CA GLY A 328 -7.82 -17.89 33.74
C GLY A 328 -6.31 -18.07 33.94
N ALA A 329 -5.79 -19.32 33.88
CA ALA A 329 -4.36 -19.60 33.99
C ALA A 329 -3.54 -18.95 32.87
N ALA A 330 -4.14 -18.72 31.70
CA ALA A 330 -3.50 -18.01 30.60
C ALA A 330 -3.18 -16.53 30.91
N ASN A 331 -3.70 -15.93 31.98
CA ASN A 331 -3.30 -14.57 32.34
C ASN A 331 -1.93 -14.50 33.01
N TYR A 332 -1.38 -15.64 33.46
CA TYR A 332 -0.02 -15.65 33.99
C TYR A 332 1.00 -15.48 32.86
N LEU A 333 1.95 -14.56 33.04
CA LEU A 333 2.97 -14.26 32.03
C LEU A 333 3.79 -15.49 31.61
N HIS A 334 3.99 -16.42 32.55
CA HIS A 334 4.73 -17.66 32.36
C HIS A 334 3.87 -18.81 31.77
N HIS A 335 2.59 -18.59 31.49
CA HIS A 335 1.75 -19.63 30.89
C HIS A 335 2.05 -19.76 29.38
N PRO A 336 2.25 -20.98 28.83
CA PRO A 336 2.56 -21.17 27.41
C PRO A 336 1.55 -20.50 26.47
N ALA A 337 0.26 -20.59 26.76
CA ALA A 337 -0.78 -19.92 25.95
C ALA A 337 -0.61 -18.39 25.89
N GLN A 338 -0.17 -17.77 27.00
CA GLN A 338 0.08 -16.34 27.05
C GLN A 338 1.31 -15.96 26.22
N ARG A 339 2.37 -16.76 26.30
CA ARG A 339 3.56 -16.58 25.46
C ARG A 339 3.18 -16.66 23.98
N VAL A 340 2.55 -17.75 23.55
CA VAL A 340 2.19 -17.97 22.14
C VAL A 340 1.27 -16.86 21.62
N TYR A 341 0.32 -16.38 22.42
CA TYR A 341 -0.53 -15.24 22.03
C TYR A 341 0.27 -13.95 21.83
N ARG A 342 1.23 -13.65 22.71
CA ARG A 342 2.12 -12.48 22.56
C ARG A 342 3.08 -12.66 21.37
N GLU A 343 3.58 -13.87 21.12
CA GLU A 343 4.41 -14.17 19.94
C GLU A 343 3.63 -13.97 18.62
N ALA A 344 2.35 -14.34 18.57
CA ALA A 344 1.49 -14.09 17.41
C ALA A 344 1.36 -12.58 17.10
N LEU A 345 1.36 -11.71 18.12
CA LEU A 345 1.39 -10.25 17.94
C LEU A 345 2.68 -9.80 17.23
N VAL A 346 3.84 -10.36 17.63
CA VAL A 346 5.12 -10.04 16.98
C VAL A 346 5.11 -10.52 15.53
N PHE A 347 4.69 -11.76 15.26
CA PHE A 347 4.67 -12.31 13.91
C PHE A 347 3.65 -11.67 12.96
N THR A 348 2.67 -10.95 13.49
CA THR A 348 1.79 -10.06 12.73
C THR A 348 2.58 -8.92 12.09
N VAL A 349 3.52 -8.31 12.83
CA VAL A 349 4.28 -7.14 12.37
C VAL A 349 5.66 -7.49 11.79
N THR A 350 6.09 -8.75 11.86
CA THR A 350 7.34 -9.21 11.24
C THR A 350 7.27 -9.14 9.71
N GLY A 351 8.18 -8.35 9.12
CA GLY A 351 8.22 -8.12 7.68
C GLY A 351 7.02 -7.32 7.17
N GLN A 352 6.39 -6.53 8.03
CA GLN A 352 5.19 -5.75 7.70
C GLN A 352 5.50 -4.67 6.65
N THR A 353 4.75 -4.72 5.55
CA THR A 353 4.65 -3.64 4.57
C THR A 353 3.21 -3.11 4.56
N ASN A 354 2.97 -1.95 3.95
CA ASN A 354 1.61 -1.42 3.78
C ASN A 354 0.71 -2.40 3.03
N ALA A 355 1.22 -3.08 1.99
CA ALA A 355 0.45 -4.07 1.24
C ALA A 355 0.07 -5.30 2.08
N VAL A 356 0.98 -5.79 2.93
CA VAL A 356 0.66 -6.87 3.89
C VAL A 356 -0.32 -6.36 4.95
N MET A 357 -0.23 -5.09 5.34
CA MET A 357 -1.08 -4.50 6.37
C MET A 357 -2.51 -4.41 5.86
N GLU A 358 -2.69 -3.90 4.64
CA GLU A 358 -3.98 -3.84 3.96
C GLU A 358 -4.60 -5.23 3.82
N ALA A 359 -3.85 -6.23 3.33
CA ALA A 359 -4.36 -7.60 3.20
C ALA A 359 -4.76 -8.21 4.56
N THR A 360 -3.97 -7.96 5.61
CA THR A 360 -4.29 -8.41 6.98
C THR A 360 -5.54 -7.72 7.52
N LEU A 361 -5.66 -6.39 7.38
CA LEU A 361 -6.83 -5.62 7.82
C LEU A 361 -8.09 -6.04 7.07
N GLU A 362 -7.99 -6.22 5.75
CA GLU A 362 -9.07 -6.74 4.92
C GLU A 362 -9.56 -8.06 5.49
N ARG A 363 -8.65 -9.03 5.71
CA ARG A 363 -8.99 -10.34 6.26
C ARG A 363 -9.64 -10.25 7.65
N LEU A 364 -9.07 -9.49 8.57
CA LEU A 364 -9.60 -9.34 9.93
C LEU A 364 -10.99 -8.70 9.94
N SER A 365 -11.32 -7.88 8.94
CA SER A 365 -12.63 -7.24 8.81
C SER A 365 -13.72 -8.12 8.16
N ARG A 366 -13.38 -9.30 7.61
CA ARG A 366 -14.30 -10.16 6.82
C ARG A 366 -15.52 -10.73 7.58
N GLY A 367 -15.65 -10.48 8.89
CA GLY A 367 -16.76 -10.96 9.72
C GLY A 367 -17.61 -9.89 10.40
N TRP A 368 -17.33 -8.60 10.24
CA TRP A 368 -18.12 -7.53 10.88
C TRP A 368 -19.29 -7.01 10.04
N GLY A 369 -19.48 -7.54 8.83
CA GLY A 369 -20.47 -7.05 7.86
C GLY A 369 -21.42 -8.08 7.26
N ASN A 370 -21.37 -9.36 7.62
CA ASN A 370 -22.34 -10.35 7.12
C ASN A 370 -22.39 -11.60 8.02
N GLY A 371 -23.44 -11.70 8.82
CA GLY A 371 -23.89 -12.93 9.45
C GLY A 371 -25.41 -12.97 9.42
N GLY A 372 -25.99 -13.76 8.51
CA GLY A 372 -27.42 -14.05 8.48
C GLY A 372 -28.03 -13.95 7.08
N GLN A 373 -28.53 -15.08 6.57
CA GLN A 373 -29.29 -15.17 5.32
C GLN A 373 -30.60 -14.36 5.36
N GLY A 374 -30.92 -13.69 4.26
CA GLY A 374 -32.28 -13.41 3.80
C GLY A 374 -32.94 -12.11 4.30
N GLY A 375 -33.33 -11.25 3.36
CA GLY A 375 -34.40 -10.27 3.55
C GLY A 375 -33.97 -8.81 3.44
N GLU A 376 -34.59 -8.12 2.48
CA GLU A 376 -34.65 -6.67 2.29
C GLU A 376 -34.81 -5.89 3.62
N ASN A 377 -33.86 -5.04 3.98
CA ASN A 377 -34.03 -3.58 3.96
C ASN A 377 -32.81 -2.85 4.54
N SER A 378 -32.50 -1.76 3.85
CA SER A 378 -31.61 -0.67 4.18
C SER A 378 -31.86 -0.03 5.56
N TYR A 379 -30.79 0.36 6.24
CA TYR A 379 -30.45 1.75 6.64
C TYR A 379 -29.63 1.78 7.94
N LEU A 380 -28.59 2.64 7.91
CA LEU A 380 -27.83 3.20 9.04
C LEU A 380 -26.76 2.28 9.66
N PHE A 381 -25.52 2.39 9.18
CA PHE A 381 -24.38 2.98 9.93
C PHE A 381 -23.21 3.26 8.96
N SER A 382 -22.56 4.40 9.21
CA SER A 382 -21.70 5.15 8.31
C SER A 382 -20.40 4.46 7.91
N GLN A 383 -20.14 4.45 6.60
CA GLN A 383 -18.88 4.08 5.98
C GLN A 383 -17.74 5.02 6.38
N SER A 384 -16.86 4.59 7.28
CA SER A 384 -15.48 5.10 7.29
C SER A 384 -14.73 4.35 6.19
N LYS A 385 -14.73 4.90 4.97
CA LYS A 385 -14.00 4.37 3.82
C LYS A 385 -12.51 4.23 4.14
N VAL A 386 -12.01 3.01 4.11
CA VAL A 386 -10.59 2.73 3.87
C VAL A 386 -10.25 3.33 2.51
N ILE A 387 -9.42 4.37 2.47
CA ILE A 387 -8.96 5.01 1.25
C ILE A 387 -7.92 4.07 0.63
N GLN A 388 -8.33 3.21 -0.30
CA GLN A 388 -7.37 2.62 -1.23
C GLN A 388 -6.69 3.76 -2.01
N PRO A 389 -5.36 3.74 -2.21
CA PRO A 389 -4.71 4.71 -3.09
C PRO A 389 -5.27 4.54 -4.49
N LYS A 390 -6.10 5.48 -4.92
CA LYS A 390 -6.57 5.56 -6.30
C LYS A 390 -5.38 5.98 -7.15
N SER A 391 -4.92 5.08 -8.03
CA SER A 391 -3.96 5.43 -9.07
C SER A 391 -4.72 5.79 -10.35
N ILE A 392 -4.24 6.81 -11.06
CA ILE A 392 -4.74 7.21 -12.37
C ILE A 392 -3.60 6.99 -13.36
N THR A 393 -3.82 6.12 -14.33
CA THR A 393 -2.90 5.88 -15.44
C THR A 393 -3.48 6.53 -16.68
N TYR A 394 -2.68 7.22 -17.48
CA TYR A 394 -3.13 7.84 -18.71
C TYR A 394 -2.07 7.72 -19.80
N SER A 395 -2.53 7.63 -21.04
CA SER A 395 -1.73 7.64 -22.26
C SER A 395 -1.58 9.05 -22.83
N ARG A 396 -2.57 9.93 -22.60
CA ARG A 396 -2.60 11.30 -23.12
C ARG A 396 -3.37 12.25 -22.20
N VAL A 397 -2.98 13.53 -22.19
CA VAL A 397 -3.69 14.61 -21.49
C VAL A 397 -4.15 15.65 -22.51
N ILE A 398 -5.39 16.10 -22.41
CA ILE A 398 -6.01 17.09 -23.32
C ILE A 398 -6.62 18.22 -22.50
N HIS A 399 -6.38 19.48 -22.90
CA HIS A 399 -7.11 20.62 -22.37
C HIS A 399 -8.51 20.67 -22.97
N LEU A 400 -9.53 20.71 -22.13
CA LEU A 400 -10.93 20.90 -22.54
C LEU A 400 -11.44 22.32 -22.26
N SER A 401 -10.52 23.25 -22.00
CA SER A 401 -10.83 24.65 -21.71
C SER A 401 -10.30 25.59 -22.79
N HIS A 402 -11.09 26.59 -23.15
CA HIS A 402 -10.68 27.65 -24.06
C HIS A 402 -9.68 28.59 -23.40
N VAL A 403 -8.78 29.17 -24.22
CA VAL A 403 -7.92 30.27 -23.78
C VAL A 403 -8.80 31.49 -23.51
N ILE A 404 -8.57 32.15 -22.39
CA ILE A 404 -9.29 33.36 -21.99
C ILE A 404 -8.57 34.59 -22.54
N ASP A 405 -9.27 35.34 -23.36
CA ASP A 405 -8.92 36.67 -23.84
C ASP A 405 -10.14 37.62 -23.74
N THR A 406 -10.01 38.84 -24.23
CA THR A 406 -11.07 39.87 -24.16
C THR A 406 -12.20 39.66 -25.16
N ASP A 407 -12.02 38.76 -26.14
CA ASP A 407 -12.91 38.56 -27.28
C ASP A 407 -13.71 37.25 -27.20
N ILE A 408 -13.65 36.54 -26.07
CA ILE A 408 -14.44 35.33 -25.85
C ILE A 408 -15.96 35.58 -26.02
N PRO A 409 -16.75 34.60 -26.49
CA PRO A 409 -18.21 34.67 -26.43
C PRO A 409 -18.73 34.84 -25.00
N GLN A 410 -19.71 35.74 -24.81
CA GLN A 410 -20.32 36.06 -23.52
C GLN A 410 -21.77 36.52 -23.72
N TRP A 411 -22.62 36.28 -22.71
CA TRP A 411 -23.97 36.83 -22.66
C TRP A 411 -23.96 38.36 -22.59
N GLU A 412 -25.01 38.97 -23.15
CA GLU A 412 -25.23 40.40 -23.01
C GLU A 412 -25.53 40.75 -21.55
N GLY A 413 -24.73 41.64 -20.97
CA GLY A 413 -24.86 42.09 -19.58
C GLY A 413 -23.92 41.40 -18.59
N ASP A 414 -23.23 40.34 -18.99
CA ASP A 414 -22.23 39.68 -18.15
C ASP A 414 -20.97 40.55 -17.97
N PRO A 415 -20.22 40.39 -16.85
CA PRO A 415 -18.97 41.10 -16.64
C PRO A 415 -17.91 40.76 -17.68
N LEU A 416 -17.36 41.79 -18.32
CA LEU A 416 -16.32 41.65 -19.35
C LEU A 416 -15.01 41.06 -18.79
N VAL A 417 -14.24 40.43 -19.69
CA VAL A 417 -12.85 40.07 -19.41
C VAL A 417 -11.98 41.28 -19.66
N GLU A 418 -11.21 41.70 -18.67
CA GLU A 418 -10.26 42.80 -18.78
C GLU A 418 -8.86 42.35 -18.35
N PHE A 419 -7.84 42.85 -19.05
CA PHE A 419 -6.44 42.69 -18.68
C PHE A 419 -5.76 44.05 -18.59
N GLU A 420 -4.97 44.24 -17.54
CA GLU A 420 -4.17 45.44 -17.34
C GLU A 420 -2.72 45.04 -17.07
N THR A 421 -1.80 45.57 -17.87
CA THR A 421 -0.36 45.39 -17.64
C THR A 421 0.07 46.23 -16.44
N VAL A 422 0.59 45.54 -15.41
CA VAL A 422 1.05 46.15 -14.15
C VAL A 422 2.58 46.30 -14.15
N ALA A 423 3.30 45.40 -14.82
CA ALA A 423 4.75 45.44 -14.95
C ALA A 423 5.20 44.87 -16.31
N GLU A 424 6.29 45.43 -16.85
CA GLU A 424 6.90 45.01 -18.12
C GLU A 424 8.34 44.53 -17.89
N ILE A 425 8.78 43.53 -18.66
CA ILE A 425 10.11 42.90 -18.45
C ILE A 425 11.23 43.92 -18.60
N GLU A 426 11.13 44.80 -19.60
CA GLU A 426 12.13 45.80 -19.95
C GLU A 426 12.32 46.83 -18.84
N LYS A 427 11.26 47.13 -18.07
CA LYS A 427 11.26 48.17 -17.05
C LYS A 427 11.46 47.61 -15.64
N ASP A 428 10.77 46.52 -15.33
CA ASP A 428 10.61 46.01 -13.98
C ASP A 428 11.34 44.67 -13.76
N GLY A 429 11.85 44.05 -14.83
CA GLY A 429 12.55 42.76 -14.80
C GLY A 429 11.62 41.54 -14.81
N TYR A 430 10.29 41.74 -14.88
CA TYR A 430 9.28 40.70 -14.97
C TYR A 430 7.99 41.21 -15.64
N PHE A 431 7.21 40.31 -16.24
CA PHE A 431 5.89 40.62 -16.80
C PHE A 431 4.79 40.25 -15.80
N LEU A 432 3.89 41.20 -15.51
CA LEU A 432 2.75 40.96 -14.63
C LEU A 432 1.52 41.68 -15.17
N ARG A 433 0.39 40.98 -15.17
CA ARG A 433 -0.93 41.56 -15.47
C ARG A 433 -1.88 41.37 -14.30
N ARG A 434 -2.75 42.37 -14.09
CA ARG A 434 -4.01 42.24 -13.38
C ARG A 434 -5.09 41.83 -14.37
N PHE A 435 -6.07 41.06 -13.94
CA PHE A 435 -7.23 40.72 -14.77
C PHE A 435 -8.51 40.68 -13.94
N SER A 436 -9.65 40.87 -14.60
CA SER A 436 -11.01 40.68 -14.06
C SER A 436 -11.88 39.97 -15.09
N LEU A 437 -12.82 39.16 -14.64
CA LEU A 437 -13.78 38.42 -15.46
C LEU A 437 -14.99 37.99 -14.61
N GLY A 438 -16.11 37.67 -15.27
CA GLY A 438 -17.28 37.06 -14.62
C GLY A 438 -17.01 35.63 -14.15
N GLU A 439 -17.82 35.15 -13.20
CA GLU A 439 -17.70 33.78 -12.68
C GLU A 439 -18.04 32.71 -13.73
N HIS A 440 -18.86 33.07 -14.72
CA HIS A 440 -19.37 32.20 -15.79
C HIS A 440 -18.74 32.54 -17.16
N SER A 441 -17.48 33.01 -17.15
CA SER A 441 -16.76 33.39 -18.35
C SER A 441 -15.93 32.23 -18.91
N ALA A 442 -15.92 32.09 -20.24
CA ALA A 442 -15.23 31.03 -20.98
C ALA A 442 -15.65 29.62 -20.52
N THR A 443 -14.74 28.65 -20.59
CA THR A 443 -14.97 27.35 -19.97
C THR A 443 -15.09 27.52 -18.46
N HIS A 444 -16.24 27.13 -17.91
CA HIS A 444 -16.55 27.37 -16.51
C HIS A 444 -17.37 26.22 -15.91
N ILE A 445 -17.50 26.26 -14.59
CA ILE A 445 -18.35 25.36 -13.80
C ILE A 445 -19.41 26.16 -13.06
N ASN A 446 -20.66 25.72 -13.14
CA ASN A 446 -21.77 26.28 -12.36
C ASN A 446 -21.85 25.58 -11.00
N ALA A 447 -22.13 26.35 -9.94
CA ALA A 447 -22.39 25.83 -8.60
C ALA A 447 -23.88 25.92 -8.25
N SER A 448 -24.35 25.10 -7.30
CA SER A 448 -25.72 25.14 -6.78
C SER A 448 -26.20 26.54 -6.38
N LYS A 449 -25.28 27.38 -5.89
CA LYS A 449 -25.55 28.77 -5.52
C LYS A 449 -26.10 29.63 -6.68
N SER A 450 -25.83 29.28 -7.94
CA SER A 450 -26.36 30.00 -9.12
C SER A 450 -27.89 30.00 -9.18
N PHE A 451 -28.53 28.89 -8.78
CA PHE A 451 -29.99 28.72 -8.95
C PHE A 451 -30.73 28.51 -7.62
N TYR A 452 -30.03 28.20 -6.54
CA TYR A 452 -30.62 27.91 -5.24
C TYR A 452 -30.05 28.83 -4.16
N TYR A 453 -30.92 29.58 -3.47
CA TYR A 453 -30.52 30.50 -2.39
C TYR A 453 -29.76 29.80 -1.25
N ALA A 454 -30.19 28.58 -0.89
CA ALA A 454 -29.53 27.73 0.09
C ALA A 454 -28.46 26.81 -0.54
N GLY A 455 -28.18 26.97 -1.83
CA GLY A 455 -27.17 26.23 -2.56
C GLY A 455 -25.77 26.56 -2.06
N VAL A 456 -24.86 25.61 -2.19
CA VAL A 456 -23.45 25.79 -1.80
C VAL A 456 -22.69 26.52 -2.90
N GLY A 457 -21.79 27.42 -2.48
CA GLY A 457 -20.88 28.12 -3.39
C GLY A 457 -19.75 27.21 -3.89
N ILE A 458 -19.09 27.65 -4.97
CA ILE A 458 -18.06 26.85 -5.65
C ILE A 458 -16.85 26.51 -4.74
N ASP A 459 -16.54 27.35 -3.76
CA ASP A 459 -15.45 27.12 -2.79
C ASP A 459 -15.67 25.92 -1.86
N GLN A 460 -16.92 25.45 -1.75
CA GLN A 460 -17.34 24.33 -0.92
C GLN A 460 -17.35 22.99 -1.68
N TYR A 461 -17.08 22.98 -2.99
CA TYR A 461 -16.96 21.74 -3.75
C TYR A 461 -15.71 20.96 -3.26
N PRO A 462 -15.85 19.69 -2.82
CA PRO A 462 -14.73 18.93 -2.32
C PRO A 462 -13.75 18.59 -3.45
N ALA A 463 -12.45 18.70 -3.21
CA ALA A 463 -11.43 18.45 -4.23
C ALA A 463 -11.54 17.07 -4.88
N GLU A 464 -11.96 16.04 -4.13
CA GLU A 464 -12.18 14.70 -4.67
C GLU A 464 -13.32 14.59 -5.69
N SER A 465 -14.27 15.52 -5.68
CA SER A 465 -15.35 15.58 -6.67
C SER A 465 -14.89 16.15 -8.01
N LEU A 466 -13.78 16.89 -8.02
CA LEU A 466 -13.22 17.55 -9.22
C LEU A 466 -12.27 16.63 -10.02
N VAL A 467 -12.07 15.40 -9.55
CA VAL A 467 -11.36 14.33 -10.27
C VAL A 467 -12.33 13.18 -10.50
N VAL A 468 -12.93 13.12 -11.69
CA VAL A 468 -14.17 12.35 -11.93
C VAL A 468 -14.12 11.61 -13.27
N PRO A 469 -14.57 10.35 -13.36
CA PRO A 469 -14.66 9.67 -14.64
C PRO A 469 -15.68 10.37 -15.55
N ALA A 470 -15.45 10.32 -16.87
CA ALA A 470 -16.36 10.87 -17.85
C ALA A 470 -16.59 9.90 -19.02
N VAL A 471 -17.72 10.09 -19.69
CA VAL A 471 -18.06 9.48 -20.99
C VAL A 471 -18.41 10.58 -21.97
N VAL A 472 -18.19 10.31 -23.26
CA VAL A 472 -18.46 11.27 -24.34
C VAL A 472 -19.53 10.69 -25.24
N ILE A 473 -20.62 11.46 -25.42
CA ILE A 473 -21.71 11.14 -26.33
C ILE A 473 -21.69 12.16 -27.45
N ASN A 474 -21.50 11.70 -28.69
CA ASN A 474 -21.40 12.54 -29.86
C ASN A 474 -22.76 12.64 -30.55
N ILE A 475 -23.27 13.87 -30.68
CA ILE A 475 -24.52 14.18 -31.40
C ILE A 475 -24.30 15.21 -32.53
N GLN A 476 -23.05 15.41 -32.98
CA GLN A 476 -22.69 16.41 -33.96
C GLN A 476 -23.51 16.31 -35.25
N GLU A 477 -23.80 15.09 -35.72
CA GLU A 477 -24.55 14.88 -36.97
C GLU A 477 -26.02 15.30 -36.83
N GLN A 478 -26.64 15.06 -35.67
CA GLN A 478 -27.98 15.53 -35.35
C GLN A 478 -28.03 17.06 -35.28
N VAL A 479 -27.01 17.67 -34.67
CA VAL A 479 -26.87 19.13 -34.50
C VAL A 479 -26.66 19.84 -35.83
N LYS A 480 -25.92 19.23 -36.78
CA LYS A 480 -25.77 19.76 -38.15
C LYS A 480 -27.11 19.87 -38.89
N ILE A 481 -28.06 18.98 -38.59
CA ILE A 481 -29.41 18.98 -39.19
C ILE A 481 -30.31 19.97 -38.45
N ASN A 482 -30.24 20.00 -37.12
CA ASN A 482 -31.03 20.87 -36.27
C ASN A 482 -30.14 21.53 -35.21
N SER A 483 -29.88 22.83 -35.35
CA SER A 483 -29.08 23.58 -34.37
C SER A 483 -29.74 23.69 -32.99
N ASP A 484 -31.04 23.39 -32.88
CA ASP A 484 -31.78 23.32 -31.62
C ASP A 484 -31.99 21.87 -31.16
N TYR A 485 -31.15 20.92 -31.60
CA TYR A 485 -31.32 19.52 -31.23
C TYR A 485 -31.21 19.34 -29.71
N THR A 486 -32.22 18.67 -29.16
CA THR A 486 -32.30 18.32 -27.74
C THR A 486 -31.89 16.87 -27.53
N PHE A 487 -30.80 16.66 -26.81
CA PHE A 487 -30.32 15.33 -26.43
C PHE A 487 -31.36 14.63 -25.56
N ASN A 488 -31.76 13.42 -25.96
CA ASN A 488 -32.91 12.71 -25.40
C ASN A 488 -32.52 11.32 -24.88
N VAL A 489 -33.48 10.62 -24.27
CA VAL A 489 -33.23 9.29 -23.69
C VAL A 489 -32.82 8.25 -24.74
N ALA A 490 -33.31 8.35 -25.99
CA ALA A 490 -32.96 7.39 -27.03
C ALA A 490 -31.46 7.47 -27.38
N ASP A 491 -30.89 8.67 -27.43
CA ASP A 491 -29.46 8.87 -27.68
C ASP A 491 -28.60 8.20 -26.59
N ILE A 492 -29.03 8.28 -25.32
CA ILE A 492 -28.38 7.60 -24.19
C ILE A 492 -28.40 6.09 -24.40
N LEU A 493 -29.55 5.53 -24.74
CA LEU A 493 -29.73 4.09 -24.89
C LEU A 493 -28.94 3.54 -26.09
N GLU A 494 -28.90 4.26 -27.20
CA GLU A 494 -28.10 3.90 -28.38
C GLU A 494 -26.60 3.89 -28.04
N TRP A 495 -26.13 4.92 -27.33
CA TRP A 495 -24.75 4.96 -26.87
C TRP A 495 -24.43 3.80 -25.90
N GLU A 496 -25.34 3.48 -24.98
CA GLU A 496 -25.17 2.37 -24.03
C GLU A 496 -25.21 0.99 -24.69
N GLU A 497 -25.95 0.83 -25.79
CA GLU A 497 -25.93 -0.39 -26.60
C GLU A 497 -24.54 -0.64 -27.18
N GLN A 498 -23.87 0.42 -27.64
CA GLN A 498 -22.55 0.33 -28.26
C GLN A 498 -21.39 0.24 -27.24
N TYR A 499 -21.46 1.00 -26.14
CA TYR A 499 -20.33 1.18 -25.22
C TYR A 499 -20.59 0.66 -23.80
N GLY A 500 -21.76 0.08 -23.58
CA GLY A 500 -22.23 -0.41 -22.29
C GLY A 500 -22.78 0.69 -21.39
N LYS A 501 -23.54 0.29 -20.36
CA LYS A 501 -24.23 1.19 -19.43
C LYS A 501 -23.30 2.25 -18.81
N ILE A 502 -23.77 3.50 -18.74
CA ILE A 502 -23.11 4.60 -18.04
C ILE A 502 -23.04 4.26 -16.55
N THR A 503 -21.83 4.27 -16.00
CA THR A 503 -21.60 3.97 -14.59
C THR A 503 -21.99 5.14 -13.71
N SER A 504 -22.45 4.86 -12.48
CA SER A 504 -22.73 5.92 -11.50
C SER A 504 -21.51 6.77 -11.19
N LYS A 505 -21.74 8.03 -10.81
CA LYS A 505 -20.72 9.04 -10.49
C LYS A 505 -19.77 9.38 -11.64
N THR A 506 -20.25 9.25 -12.87
CA THR A 506 -19.59 9.67 -14.09
C THR A 506 -20.15 11.00 -14.58
N VAL A 507 -19.34 11.85 -15.20
CA VAL A 507 -19.80 13.04 -15.94
C VAL A 507 -20.13 12.65 -17.39
N VAL A 508 -21.29 13.06 -17.88
CA VAL A 508 -21.68 12.86 -19.29
C VAL A 508 -21.31 14.12 -20.07
N LEU A 509 -20.32 14.00 -20.96
CA LEU A 509 -19.94 15.06 -21.87
C LEU A 509 -20.70 14.89 -23.18
N LEU A 510 -21.41 15.93 -23.58
CA LEU A 510 -22.12 15.98 -24.85
C LEU A 510 -21.28 16.74 -25.86
N TYR A 511 -20.82 16.05 -26.89
CA TYR A 511 -20.08 16.64 -28.00
C TYR A 511 -21.05 16.98 -29.13
N THR A 512 -21.21 18.28 -29.37
CA THR A 512 -22.17 18.81 -30.36
C THR A 512 -21.48 19.35 -31.62
N GLY A 513 -20.17 19.59 -31.56
CA GLY A 513 -19.40 20.27 -32.60
C GLY A 513 -19.42 21.79 -32.49
N TRP A 514 -20.10 22.35 -31.48
CA TRP A 514 -20.27 23.79 -31.32
C TRP A 514 -18.96 24.53 -30.97
N GLN A 515 -17.99 23.82 -30.37
CA GLN A 515 -16.65 24.32 -30.11
C GLN A 515 -15.96 24.94 -31.34
N GLU A 516 -16.29 24.50 -32.55
CA GLU A 516 -15.73 25.03 -33.80
C GLU A 516 -16.10 26.51 -34.04
N LYS A 517 -17.18 26.98 -33.42
CA LYS A 517 -17.69 28.35 -33.58
C LYS A 517 -17.06 29.35 -32.59
N TRP A 518 -16.24 28.90 -31.65
CA TRP A 518 -15.73 29.72 -30.54
C TRP A 518 -15.10 31.06 -30.97
N CYS A 519 -14.34 31.05 -32.07
CA CYS A 519 -13.63 32.24 -32.56
C CYS A 519 -14.54 33.27 -33.25
N ASP A 520 -15.82 32.95 -33.48
CA ASP A 520 -16.83 33.86 -34.04
C ASP A 520 -17.98 34.00 -33.04
N ARG A 521 -17.97 35.10 -32.28
CA ARG A 521 -18.95 35.38 -31.22
C ARG A 521 -20.39 35.33 -31.73
N THR A 522 -20.64 35.83 -32.93
CA THR A 522 -22.00 35.85 -33.50
C THR A 522 -22.42 34.44 -33.92
N ALA A 523 -21.51 33.67 -34.53
CA ALA A 523 -21.80 32.28 -34.88
C ALA A 523 -21.98 31.38 -33.64
N PHE A 524 -21.22 31.61 -32.57
CA PHE A 524 -21.29 30.84 -31.33
C PHE A 524 -22.59 31.08 -30.57
N MET A 525 -23.01 32.35 -30.42
CA MET A 525 -24.28 32.69 -29.77
C MET A 525 -25.49 32.36 -30.67
N ASN A 526 -25.30 32.43 -31.99
CA ASN A 526 -26.27 32.08 -33.03
C ASN A 526 -27.67 32.72 -32.82
N PRO A 527 -27.77 34.06 -32.72
CA PRO A 527 -29.04 34.74 -32.55
C PRO A 527 -29.90 34.71 -33.83
N ASP A 528 -31.21 34.54 -33.68
CA ASP A 528 -32.17 34.82 -34.75
C ASP A 528 -32.41 36.32 -34.96
N SER A 529 -33.30 36.65 -35.91
CA SER A 529 -33.68 38.04 -36.19
C SER A 529 -34.36 38.79 -35.02
N GLN A 530 -34.83 38.06 -34.00
CA GLN A 530 -35.46 38.59 -32.79
C GLN A 530 -34.49 38.62 -31.60
N GLY A 531 -33.26 38.12 -31.78
CA GLY A 531 -32.23 38.03 -30.74
C GLY A 531 -32.30 36.75 -29.88
N ASN A 532 -33.16 35.78 -30.22
CA ASN A 532 -33.22 34.50 -29.51
C ASN A 532 -32.03 33.63 -29.92
N MET A 533 -31.40 32.96 -28.95
CA MET A 533 -30.21 32.15 -29.23
C MET A 533 -30.59 30.72 -29.63
N HIS A 534 -29.83 30.15 -30.56
CA HIS A 534 -30.08 28.81 -31.10
C HIS A 534 -28.85 27.92 -30.97
N PHE A 535 -28.86 27.02 -29.99
CA PHE A 535 -27.81 26.03 -29.80
C PHE A 535 -28.35 24.77 -29.11
N PRO A 536 -27.72 23.60 -29.35
CA PRO A 536 -28.19 22.33 -28.83
C PRO A 536 -27.92 22.20 -27.34
N ALA A 537 -28.62 21.27 -26.69
CA ALA A 537 -28.59 21.14 -25.24
C ALA A 537 -29.04 19.76 -24.76
N PHE A 538 -28.90 19.54 -23.45
CA PHE A 538 -29.53 18.42 -22.78
C PHE A 538 -31.06 18.60 -22.71
N GLY A 539 -31.81 17.55 -23.01
CA GLY A 539 -33.24 17.49 -22.75
C GLY A 539 -33.55 17.27 -21.29
N SER A 540 -34.71 17.75 -20.83
CA SER A 540 -35.15 17.57 -19.46
C SER A 540 -35.35 16.09 -19.12
N ASP A 541 -35.92 15.32 -20.05
CA ASP A 541 -36.16 13.87 -19.92
C ASP A 541 -34.84 13.08 -19.86
N ALA A 542 -33.87 13.42 -20.72
CA ALA A 542 -32.53 12.84 -20.69
C ALA A 542 -31.81 13.18 -19.39
N THR A 543 -31.90 14.43 -18.94
CA THR A 543 -31.28 14.89 -17.69
C THR A 543 -31.87 14.15 -16.49
N GLU A 544 -33.20 14.08 -16.38
CA GLU A 544 -33.86 13.32 -15.32
C GLU A 544 -33.47 11.84 -15.35
N PHE A 545 -33.44 11.22 -16.54
CA PHE A 545 -33.02 9.84 -16.69
C PHE A 545 -31.56 9.61 -16.23
N LEU A 546 -30.62 10.47 -16.63
CA LEU A 546 -29.23 10.37 -16.20
C LEU A 546 -29.09 10.54 -14.69
N LEU A 547 -29.81 11.48 -14.09
CA LEU A 547 -29.76 11.75 -12.65
C LEU A 547 -30.40 10.62 -11.83
N ASN A 548 -31.56 10.14 -12.25
CA ASN A 548 -32.39 9.19 -11.50
C ASN A 548 -32.02 7.74 -11.77
N GLU A 549 -31.72 7.38 -13.02
CA GLU A 549 -31.51 5.99 -13.43
C GLU A 549 -30.02 5.63 -13.61
N ARG A 550 -29.14 6.62 -13.82
CA ARG A 550 -27.68 6.42 -13.94
C ARG A 550 -26.89 6.99 -12.77
N HIS A 551 -27.48 7.88 -11.98
CA HIS A 551 -26.83 8.53 -10.84
C HIS A 551 -25.49 9.19 -11.22
N ILE A 552 -25.50 9.95 -12.32
CA ILE A 552 -24.33 10.67 -12.82
C ILE A 552 -23.79 11.69 -11.81
N ALA A 553 -22.51 12.02 -11.92
CA ALA A 553 -21.87 13.08 -11.14
C ALA A 553 -22.13 14.48 -11.70
N GLY A 554 -22.51 14.58 -12.97
CA GLY A 554 -22.72 15.85 -13.65
C GLY A 554 -22.77 15.74 -15.16
N VAL A 555 -22.88 16.89 -15.82
CA VAL A 555 -22.95 17.04 -17.27
C VAL A 555 -21.92 18.05 -17.76
N GLY A 556 -21.52 17.95 -19.03
CA GLY A 556 -20.72 18.98 -19.68
C GLY A 556 -21.01 19.07 -21.18
N ILE A 557 -20.82 20.25 -21.77
CA ILE A 557 -21.14 20.52 -23.17
C ILE A 557 -20.19 21.54 -23.80
N ASP A 558 -20.04 21.53 -25.12
CA ASP A 558 -19.25 22.48 -25.92
C ASP A 558 -20.04 23.71 -26.42
N THR A 559 -21.28 23.88 -25.98
CA THR A 559 -22.12 25.07 -26.24
C THR A 559 -22.03 26.07 -25.08
N HIS A 560 -22.71 27.21 -25.22
CA HIS A 560 -22.67 28.26 -24.21
C HIS A 560 -23.28 27.85 -22.87
N GLY A 561 -24.29 26.96 -22.90
CA GLY A 561 -24.92 26.41 -21.71
C GLY A 561 -25.42 24.99 -21.93
N VAL A 562 -25.62 24.23 -20.83
CA VAL A 562 -26.22 22.88 -20.91
C VAL A 562 -27.72 22.89 -21.20
N ASP A 563 -28.34 24.06 -21.09
CA ASP A 563 -29.71 24.37 -21.47
C ASP A 563 -29.78 24.88 -22.90
N SER A 564 -30.94 24.73 -23.56
CA SER A 564 -31.12 25.24 -24.92
C SER A 564 -31.04 26.77 -24.91
N GLY A 565 -30.56 27.37 -26.01
CA GLY A 565 -30.58 28.83 -26.18
C GLY A 565 -31.98 29.47 -26.11
N GLN A 566 -33.03 28.65 -26.21
CA GLN A 566 -34.43 29.05 -26.06
C GLN A 566 -34.98 28.82 -24.64
N ASP A 567 -34.27 28.09 -23.78
CA ASP A 567 -34.71 27.82 -22.41
C ASP A 567 -34.34 28.98 -21.48
N THR A 568 -35.36 29.71 -21.02
CA THR A 568 -35.22 30.80 -20.04
C THR A 568 -35.40 30.36 -18.60
N THR A 569 -35.70 29.08 -18.38
CA THR A 569 -35.92 28.47 -17.07
C THR A 569 -34.72 27.69 -16.55
N PHE A 570 -33.70 27.50 -17.39
CA PHE A 570 -32.44 26.81 -17.04
C PHE A 570 -32.70 25.41 -16.47
N THR A 571 -33.53 24.63 -17.16
CA THR A 571 -34.11 23.38 -16.65
C THR A 571 -33.04 22.38 -16.24
N THR A 572 -32.08 22.11 -17.13
CA THR A 572 -30.98 21.18 -16.91
C THR A 572 -30.07 21.69 -15.79
N ASN A 573 -29.70 22.97 -15.81
CA ASN A 573 -28.92 23.57 -14.74
C ASN A 573 -29.61 23.39 -13.38
N CYS A 574 -30.89 23.73 -13.26
CA CYS A 574 -31.67 23.53 -12.04
C CYS A 574 -31.70 22.06 -11.60
N LEU A 575 -32.07 21.13 -12.50
CA LEU A 575 -32.16 19.70 -12.19
C LEU A 575 -30.83 19.12 -11.69
N VAL A 576 -29.71 19.46 -12.36
CA VAL A 576 -28.39 18.94 -11.99
C VAL A 576 -27.93 19.57 -10.67
N LEU A 577 -28.10 20.88 -10.53
CA LEU A 577 -27.56 21.71 -9.43
C LEU A 577 -28.46 21.78 -8.19
N GLU A 578 -29.61 21.10 -8.18
CA GLU A 578 -30.39 20.82 -6.96
C GLU A 578 -29.50 20.18 -5.86
N LYS A 579 -28.45 19.46 -6.31
CA LYS A 579 -27.34 18.98 -5.49
C LYS A 579 -26.03 19.53 -6.03
N PRO A 580 -24.94 19.59 -5.24
CA PRO A 580 -23.63 20.10 -5.70
C PRO A 580 -22.95 19.12 -6.67
N ARG A 581 -23.53 18.97 -7.85
CA ARG A 581 -23.03 18.20 -8.99
C ARG A 581 -22.28 19.13 -9.94
N ILE A 582 -21.67 18.52 -10.96
CA ILE A 582 -20.86 19.23 -11.95
C ILE A 582 -21.74 19.64 -13.15
N VAL A 583 -21.63 20.90 -13.54
CA VAL A 583 -22.13 21.41 -14.83
C VAL A 583 -20.98 22.17 -15.47
N LEU A 584 -20.50 21.69 -16.62
CA LEU A 584 -19.41 22.31 -17.36
C LEU A 584 -19.94 22.87 -18.69
N GLU A 585 -19.65 24.13 -18.95
CA GLU A 585 -20.13 24.81 -20.15
C GLU A 585 -18.95 25.36 -20.93
N ASN A 586 -19.13 25.57 -22.24
CA ASN A 586 -18.09 26.06 -23.15
C ASN A 586 -16.84 25.17 -23.16
N LEU A 587 -17.00 23.84 -23.20
CA LEU A 587 -15.86 22.91 -23.37
C LEU A 587 -15.32 22.94 -24.80
N THR A 588 -14.04 22.58 -24.96
CA THR A 588 -13.38 22.42 -26.28
C THR A 588 -12.69 21.07 -26.39
N ASN A 589 -12.24 20.71 -27.59
CA ASN A 589 -11.47 19.49 -27.88
C ASN A 589 -12.20 18.18 -27.53
N LEU A 590 -13.53 18.19 -27.48
CA LEU A 590 -14.34 17.00 -27.20
C LEU A 590 -14.25 15.99 -28.36
N ASP A 591 -13.98 16.45 -29.58
CA ASP A 591 -13.68 15.63 -30.76
C ASP A 591 -12.45 14.71 -30.59
N GLN A 592 -11.56 15.05 -29.65
CA GLN A 592 -10.32 14.30 -29.41
C GLN A 592 -10.47 13.22 -28.33
N LEU A 593 -11.63 13.12 -27.71
CA LEU A 593 -11.89 12.20 -26.60
C LEU A 593 -12.51 10.89 -27.09
N PRO A 594 -12.08 9.73 -26.54
CA PRO A 594 -12.79 8.49 -26.78
C PRO A 594 -14.14 8.48 -26.04
N PRO A 595 -15.11 7.65 -26.47
CA PRO A 595 -16.40 7.51 -25.78
C PRO A 595 -16.27 7.12 -24.30
N LYS A 596 -15.26 6.31 -23.93
CA LYS A 596 -14.99 5.84 -22.56
C LYS A 596 -13.51 5.88 -22.23
N GLY A 597 -13.20 5.76 -20.94
CA GLY A 597 -11.82 5.75 -20.44
C GLY A 597 -11.24 7.14 -20.24
N VAL A 598 -12.11 8.13 -20.00
CA VAL A 598 -11.73 9.52 -19.71
C VAL A 598 -11.88 9.78 -18.22
N THR A 599 -10.89 10.43 -17.63
CA THR A 599 -10.98 11.03 -16.30
C THR A 599 -10.77 12.53 -16.40
N LEU A 600 -11.70 13.32 -15.88
CA LEU A 600 -11.60 14.76 -15.84
C LEU A 600 -10.85 15.22 -14.59
N VAL A 601 -10.04 16.24 -14.75
CA VAL A 601 -9.45 17.04 -13.67
C VAL A 601 -9.89 18.47 -13.88
N ILE A 602 -10.71 18.99 -12.96
CA ILE A 602 -11.36 20.30 -13.06
C ILE A 602 -10.70 21.27 -12.08
N GLY A 603 -9.87 22.17 -12.60
CA GLY A 603 -9.21 23.21 -11.81
C GLY A 603 -10.10 24.44 -11.69
N ILE A 604 -10.64 24.68 -10.49
CA ILE A 604 -11.49 25.83 -10.19
C ILE A 604 -10.72 26.94 -9.47
N LEU A 605 -11.15 28.18 -9.65
CA LEU A 605 -10.86 29.25 -8.70
C LEU A 605 -11.82 29.10 -7.51
N ARG A 606 -11.29 28.99 -6.30
CA ARG A 606 -12.09 28.81 -5.08
C ARG A 606 -12.66 30.15 -4.61
N LEU A 607 -13.65 30.66 -5.34
CA LEU A 607 -14.34 31.91 -5.05
C LEU A 607 -15.31 31.71 -3.86
N ARG A 608 -15.09 32.46 -2.78
CA ARG A 608 -15.89 32.35 -1.56
C ARG A 608 -17.36 32.67 -1.86
N ASP A 609 -18.25 31.70 -1.62
CA ASP A 609 -19.68 31.80 -1.90
C ASP A 609 -20.00 32.09 -3.37
N GLY A 610 -19.10 31.73 -4.29
CA GLY A 610 -19.26 31.96 -5.73
C GLY A 610 -20.39 31.14 -6.33
N SER A 611 -21.13 31.76 -7.25
CA SER A 611 -22.18 31.14 -8.07
C SER A 611 -21.60 30.15 -9.10
N GLY A 612 -20.35 30.35 -9.51
CA GLY A 612 -19.59 29.45 -10.36
C GLY A 612 -18.11 29.79 -10.33
N SER A 613 -17.35 29.26 -11.29
CA SER A 613 -15.96 29.65 -11.50
C SER A 613 -15.53 29.38 -12.94
N PRO A 614 -14.71 30.26 -13.55
CA PRO A 614 -13.89 29.87 -14.69
C PRO A 614 -13.06 28.64 -14.33
N ALA A 615 -12.94 27.70 -15.26
CA ALA A 615 -12.39 26.38 -14.97
C ALA A 615 -11.35 25.95 -16.01
N GLY A 616 -10.17 25.57 -15.52
CA GLY A 616 -9.18 24.84 -16.30
C GLY A 616 -9.55 23.36 -16.29
N VAL A 617 -10.16 22.86 -17.35
CA VAL A 617 -10.56 21.45 -17.47
C VAL A 617 -9.52 20.67 -18.27
N MET A 618 -9.07 19.55 -17.73
CA MET A 618 -8.20 18.58 -18.40
C MET A 618 -8.85 17.20 -18.46
N ALA A 619 -8.67 16.49 -19.57
CA ALA A 619 -9.03 15.09 -19.72
C ALA A 619 -7.76 14.22 -19.74
N LEU A 620 -7.75 13.22 -18.86
CA LEU A 620 -6.77 12.12 -18.84
C LEU A 620 -7.40 10.94 -19.57
N ILE A 621 -6.78 10.50 -20.67
CA ILE A 621 -7.25 9.37 -21.48
C ILE A 621 -6.44 8.14 -21.09
N ASN A 622 -7.12 7.04 -20.75
CA ASN A 622 -6.49 5.78 -20.34
C ASN A 622 -5.73 5.05 -21.46
#